data_AF-A0A0C2XMX9-F1
#
_entry.id   AF-A0A0C2XMX9-F1
#
_cell.length_a   1.000
_cell.length_b   1.000
_cell.length_c   1.000
_cell.angle_alpha   90.00
_cell.angle_beta   90.00
_cell.angle_gamma   90.00
#
_symmetry.space_group_name_H-M   'P 1'
#
loop_
_entity.id
_entity.type
_entity.pdbx_description
1 polymer ?
#
loop_
_entity_poly.entity_id
_entity_poly.type
_entity_poly.pdbx_seq_one_letter_code
_entity_poly.pdbx_strand_id
1 'polypeptide(L)'
;MVKFPTFWSKPPIMSVSDKLLMIERHLATRALFDLFKDVVQHRLSGIKRKLVEPVLQDVNQKIAALGKVHITDVATHPIMKEQAKVLKGGLSRLDSLRPGTYTAAEVEDAIKKDDDYLKKYYDMHSKSAPSGSIEIYDMARPTEDPIKLPFFPKCRQVRRYLQSKQLAHRPELWARYEDSTQDKKTGNVYMWQWLPQDADIQGRHLEFVSRQNGVSVGDYIVVSKVIKGQNSEEVPEPLDLAPLGEVCCSSKCRNLEAHLRTVWPTYHVTHALTIPQGYDVLSETFDNNLFDPRTNSLYVHLE
;
A
#
# COMPACT_ATOMS: atom_id res chain seq x y z
N MET A 1 -41.90 -13.32 -29.80
CA MET A 1 -41.48 -12.46 -28.66
C MET A 1 -41.40 -13.32 -27.41
N VAL A 2 -40.19 -13.67 -26.98
CA VAL A 2 -39.96 -14.45 -25.75
C VAL A 2 -39.86 -13.46 -24.58
N LYS A 3 -40.78 -13.54 -23.63
CA LYS A 3 -40.72 -12.77 -22.38
C LYS A 3 -39.83 -13.53 -21.39
N PHE A 4 -38.67 -12.97 -21.05
CA PHE A 4 -37.87 -13.45 -19.94
C PHE A 4 -38.47 -12.96 -18.62
N PRO A 5 -38.77 -13.82 -17.64
CA PRO A 5 -39.13 -13.39 -16.31
C PRO A 5 -37.87 -12.90 -15.59
N THR A 6 -37.83 -11.60 -15.27
CA THR A 6 -36.83 -11.04 -14.36
C THR A 6 -37.07 -11.56 -12.95
N PHE A 7 -36.41 -12.68 -12.62
CA PHE A 7 -36.25 -13.15 -11.25
C PHE A 7 -35.28 -12.21 -10.52
N TRP A 8 -35.81 -11.10 -10.00
CA TRP A 8 -35.11 -10.33 -8.97
C TRP A 8 -35.23 -11.14 -7.67
N SER A 9 -34.25 -12.00 -7.41
CA SER A 9 -34.06 -12.61 -6.11
C SER A 9 -33.94 -11.50 -5.07
N LYS A 10 -34.83 -11.50 -4.07
CA LYS A 10 -34.70 -10.61 -2.93
C LYS A 10 -33.30 -10.81 -2.34
N PRO A 11 -32.55 -9.74 -2.03
CA PRO A 11 -31.24 -9.88 -1.43
C PRO A 11 -31.34 -10.73 -0.16
N PRO A 12 -30.36 -11.61 0.10
CA PRO A 12 -30.39 -12.51 1.25
C PRO A 12 -30.58 -11.71 2.54
N ILE A 13 -31.50 -12.16 3.39
CA ILE A 13 -31.75 -11.55 4.70
C ILE A 13 -30.51 -11.81 5.57
N MET A 14 -29.68 -10.78 5.75
CA MET A 14 -28.50 -10.87 6.59
C MET A 14 -28.91 -11.10 8.05
N SER A 15 -28.23 -12.02 8.73
CA SER A 15 -28.41 -12.22 10.17
C SER A 15 -27.88 -11.02 10.95
N VAL A 16 -28.29 -10.88 12.22
CA VAL A 16 -27.74 -9.86 13.13
C VAL A 16 -26.22 -10.03 13.25
N SER A 17 -25.76 -11.28 13.38
CA SER A 17 -24.33 -11.61 13.45
C SER A 17 -23.58 -11.14 12.21
N ASP A 18 -24.14 -11.33 11.01
CA ASP A 18 -23.51 -10.87 9.78
C ASP A 18 -23.42 -9.34 9.71
N LYS A 19 -24.44 -8.63 10.21
CA LYS A 19 -24.45 -7.16 10.27
C LYS A 19 -23.42 -6.62 11.26
N LEU A 20 -23.26 -7.27 12.41
CA LEU A 20 -22.23 -6.92 13.39
C LEU A 20 -20.81 -7.18 12.83
N LEU A 21 -20.61 -8.31 12.14
CA LEU A 21 -19.35 -8.61 11.45
C LEU A 21 -19.03 -7.60 10.34
N MET A 22 -20.04 -7.14 9.61
CA MET A 22 -19.85 -6.06 8.62
C MET A 22 -19.39 -4.77 9.28
N ILE A 23 -19.99 -4.37 10.39
CA ILE A 23 -19.56 -3.18 11.14
C ILE A 23 -18.11 -3.36 11.60
N GLU A 24 -17.78 -4.50 12.23
CA GLU A 24 -16.44 -4.80 12.75
C GLU A 24 -15.34 -4.65 11.68
N ARG A 25 -15.61 -5.07 10.44
CA ARG A 25 -14.64 -5.00 9.32
C ARG A 25 -14.23 -3.57 8.93
N HIS A 26 -15.01 -2.56 9.32
CA HIS A 26 -14.77 -1.16 8.99
C HIS A 26 -14.10 -0.37 10.12
N LEU A 27 -14.00 -0.96 11.31
CA LEU A 27 -13.48 -0.31 12.51
C LEU A 27 -12.02 -0.71 12.76
N ALA A 28 -11.23 0.26 13.20
CA ALA A 28 -9.85 0.04 13.63
C ALA A 28 -9.70 -0.19 15.14
N THR A 29 -10.62 0.37 15.93
CA THR A 29 -10.68 0.25 17.39
C THR A 29 -11.98 -0.43 17.80
N ARG A 30 -12.00 -1.02 19.00
CA ARG A 30 -13.00 -2.03 19.36
C ARG A 30 -13.85 -1.67 20.57
N ALA A 31 -13.40 -0.83 21.50
CA ALA A 31 -14.07 -0.69 22.80
C ALA A 31 -15.50 -0.14 22.68
N LEU A 32 -15.72 0.92 21.89
CA LEU A 32 -17.07 1.47 21.71
C LEU A 32 -17.98 0.52 20.89
N PHE A 33 -17.40 -0.23 19.96
CA PHE A 33 -18.15 -1.22 19.19
C PHE A 33 -18.51 -2.46 20.01
N ASP A 34 -17.63 -2.92 20.89
CA ASP A 34 -17.89 -4.03 21.80
C ASP A 34 -19.05 -3.67 22.74
N LEU A 35 -19.06 -2.44 23.28
CA LEU A 35 -20.22 -1.93 24.04
C LEU A 35 -21.51 -1.93 23.20
N PHE A 36 -21.44 -1.42 21.95
CA PHE A 36 -22.59 -1.45 21.05
C PHE A 36 -23.10 -2.87 20.75
N LYS A 37 -22.18 -3.81 20.51
CA LYS A 37 -22.45 -5.22 20.25
C LYS A 37 -23.11 -5.88 21.46
N ASP A 38 -22.61 -5.64 22.66
CA ASP A 38 -23.16 -6.18 23.91
C ASP A 38 -24.58 -5.67 24.15
N VAL A 39 -24.81 -4.37 23.94
CA VAL A 39 -26.16 -3.78 24.03
C VAL A 39 -27.09 -4.40 22.98
N VAL A 40 -26.65 -4.59 21.73
CA VAL A 40 -27.44 -5.26 20.69
C VAL A 40 -27.79 -6.70 21.10
N GLN A 41 -26.83 -7.47 21.59
CA GLN A 41 -27.05 -8.86 22.01
C GLN A 41 -28.00 -8.96 23.21
N HIS A 42 -27.80 -8.14 24.23
CA HIS A 42 -28.69 -8.04 25.39
C HIS A 42 -30.11 -7.57 24.99
N ARG A 43 -30.23 -6.72 23.96
CA ARG A 43 -31.54 -6.29 23.44
C ARG A 43 -32.26 -7.40 22.69
N LEU A 44 -31.53 -8.25 21.98
CA LEU A 44 -32.13 -9.38 21.25
C LEU A 44 -32.65 -10.48 22.18
N SER A 45 -32.13 -10.60 23.40
CA SER A 45 -32.67 -11.51 24.41
C SER A 45 -33.94 -10.99 25.09
N GLY A 46 -34.14 -9.67 25.15
CA GLY A 46 -35.25 -9.04 25.89
C GLY A 46 -36.31 -8.28 25.07
N ILE A 47 -36.05 -7.93 23.81
CA ILE A 47 -36.93 -7.13 22.94
C ILE A 47 -37.18 -7.85 21.61
N LYS A 48 -38.33 -7.60 20.98
CA LYS A 48 -38.63 -8.07 19.63
C LYS A 48 -37.54 -7.60 18.65
N ARG A 49 -36.83 -8.56 18.03
CA ARG A 49 -35.81 -8.38 16.98
C ARG A 49 -36.14 -7.30 15.94
N LYS A 50 -37.42 -7.17 15.57
CA LYS A 50 -37.94 -6.15 14.64
C LYS A 50 -37.66 -4.70 15.03
N LEU A 51 -37.41 -4.41 16.32
CA LEU A 51 -37.10 -3.07 16.82
C LEU A 51 -35.59 -2.77 16.82
N VAL A 52 -34.76 -3.80 16.96
CA VAL A 52 -33.29 -3.69 17.01
C VAL A 52 -32.70 -3.66 15.60
N GLU A 53 -33.24 -4.47 14.68
CA GLU A 53 -32.74 -4.60 13.31
C GLU A 53 -32.66 -3.28 12.52
N PRO A 54 -33.64 -2.35 12.61
CA PRO A 54 -33.54 -1.07 11.90
C PRO A 54 -32.40 -0.19 12.39
N VAL A 55 -32.11 -0.21 13.70
CA VAL A 55 -30.98 0.56 14.26
C VAL A 55 -29.66 -0.05 13.80
N LEU A 56 -29.54 -1.37 13.85
CA LEU A 56 -28.34 -2.08 13.38
C LEU A 56 -28.12 -1.89 11.87
N GLN A 57 -29.19 -1.88 11.08
CA GLN A 57 -29.11 -1.62 9.64
C GLN A 57 -28.62 -0.20 9.34
N ASP A 58 -29.14 0.80 10.05
CA ASP A 58 -28.73 2.22 9.88
C ASP A 58 -27.27 2.43 10.28
N VAL A 59 -26.85 1.88 11.43
CA VAL A 59 -25.45 1.94 11.88
C VAL A 59 -24.53 1.28 10.86
N ASN A 60 -24.87 0.09 10.36
CA ASN A 60 -24.09 -0.60 9.35
C ASN A 60 -23.97 0.21 8.05
N GLN A 61 -25.08 0.77 7.55
CA GLN A 61 -25.06 1.59 6.33
C GLN A 61 -24.21 2.85 6.49
N LYS A 62 -24.32 3.55 7.63
CA LYS A 62 -23.54 4.76 7.90
C LYS A 62 -22.05 4.47 8.07
N ILE A 63 -21.69 3.42 8.80
CA ILE A 63 -20.28 3.02 8.97
C ILE A 63 -19.69 2.56 7.63
N ALA A 64 -20.43 1.78 6.85
CA ALA A 64 -19.98 1.35 5.52
C ALA A 64 -19.80 2.55 4.57
N ALA A 65 -20.70 3.55 4.61
CA ALA A 65 -20.60 4.76 3.78
C ALA A 65 -19.40 5.65 4.17
N LEU A 66 -19.01 5.65 5.44
CA LEU A 66 -17.83 6.36 5.92
C LEU A 66 -16.51 5.71 5.48
N GLY A 67 -16.54 4.43 5.09
CA GLY A 67 -15.37 3.68 4.66
C GLY A 67 -14.60 3.04 5.82
N LYS A 68 -13.54 2.30 5.45
CA LYS A 68 -12.72 1.54 6.40
C LYS A 68 -11.66 2.45 7.04
N VAL A 69 -11.48 2.30 8.35
CA VAL A 69 -10.37 2.93 9.06
C VAL A 69 -9.18 1.99 9.09
N HIS A 70 -8.00 2.55 8.85
CA HIS A 70 -6.73 1.87 9.04
C HIS A 70 -5.97 2.57 10.17
N ILE A 71 -5.67 1.85 11.25
CA ILE A 71 -4.98 2.44 12.40
C ILE A 71 -3.60 3.03 12.02
N THR A 72 -2.95 2.44 11.01
CA THR A 72 -1.69 2.86 10.41
C THR A 72 -1.80 4.11 9.52
N ASP A 73 -3.00 4.50 9.05
CA ASP A 73 -3.19 5.61 8.11
C ASP A 73 -3.92 6.78 8.79
N VAL A 74 -3.15 7.79 9.19
CA VAL A 74 -3.63 9.02 9.86
C VAL A 74 -4.72 9.72 9.06
N ALA A 75 -4.71 9.61 7.72
CA ALA A 75 -5.73 10.23 6.88
C ALA A 75 -7.13 9.64 7.12
N THR A 76 -7.23 8.42 7.64
CA THR A 76 -8.49 7.77 7.99
C THR A 76 -8.95 8.06 9.42
N HIS A 77 -8.16 8.77 10.23
CA HIS A 77 -8.50 9.02 11.64
C HIS A 77 -9.66 10.00 11.84
N PRO A 78 -9.88 11.02 10.99
CA PRO A 78 -11.13 11.78 11.03
C PRO A 78 -12.37 10.89 10.84
N ILE A 79 -12.26 9.81 10.06
CA ILE A 79 -13.36 8.84 9.86
C ILE A 79 -13.67 8.13 11.17
N MET A 80 -12.68 7.83 12.02
CA MET A 80 -12.92 7.22 13.34
C MET A 80 -13.82 8.06 14.23
N LYS A 81 -13.58 9.38 14.27
CA LYS A 81 -14.41 10.30 15.06
C LYS A 81 -15.85 10.30 14.56
N GLU A 82 -16.06 10.22 13.25
CA GLU A 82 -17.40 10.10 12.66
C GLU A 82 -18.04 8.74 12.93
N GLN A 83 -17.28 7.63 12.84
CA GLN A 83 -17.77 6.29 13.20
C GLN A 83 -18.17 6.22 14.68
N ALA A 84 -17.40 6.85 15.58
CA ALA A 84 -17.73 6.93 17.00
C ALA A 84 -19.04 7.69 17.24
N LYS A 85 -19.30 8.79 16.50
CA LYS A 85 -20.59 9.49 16.53
C LYS A 85 -21.74 8.60 16.06
N VAL A 86 -21.52 7.82 15.00
CA VAL A 86 -22.54 6.87 14.49
C VAL A 86 -22.85 5.80 15.54
N LEU A 87 -21.84 5.20 16.17
CA LEU A 87 -22.01 4.21 17.24
C LEU A 87 -22.70 4.81 18.47
N LYS A 88 -22.32 6.02 18.90
CA LYS A 88 -22.97 6.74 20.00
C LYS A 88 -24.44 7.05 19.69
N GLY A 89 -24.75 7.46 18.47
CA GLY A 89 -26.12 7.65 17.99
C GLY A 89 -26.92 6.34 17.95
N GLY A 90 -26.28 5.25 17.53
CA GLY A 90 -26.85 3.89 17.57
C GLY A 90 -27.19 3.45 18.99
N LEU A 91 -26.25 3.60 19.93
CA LEU A 91 -26.45 3.33 21.36
C LEU A 91 -27.63 4.14 21.92
N SER A 92 -27.67 5.45 21.68
CA SER A 92 -28.77 6.32 22.13
C SER A 92 -30.14 5.88 21.61
N ARG A 93 -30.21 5.43 20.34
CA ARG A 93 -31.43 4.88 19.76
C ARG A 93 -31.80 3.50 20.35
N LEU A 94 -30.83 2.69 20.74
CA LEU A 94 -31.09 1.41 21.43
C LEU A 94 -31.50 1.63 22.89
N ASP A 95 -31.05 2.72 23.52
CA ASP A 95 -31.44 3.11 24.87
C ASP A 95 -32.87 3.65 24.91
N SER A 96 -33.28 4.44 23.91
CA SER A 96 -34.67 4.91 23.83
C SER A 96 -35.71 3.78 23.68
N LEU A 97 -35.30 2.61 23.18
CA LEU A 97 -36.15 1.41 23.13
C LEU A 97 -36.35 0.78 24.52
N ARG A 98 -35.37 0.91 25.42
CA ARG A 98 -35.45 0.44 26.82
C ARG A 98 -34.30 1.06 27.65
N PRO A 99 -34.54 2.12 28.41
CA PRO A 99 -33.45 2.83 29.08
C PRO A 99 -32.64 1.97 30.07
N GLY A 100 -31.37 2.30 30.26
CA GLY A 100 -30.54 1.82 31.38
C GLY A 100 -29.76 0.53 31.12
N THR A 101 -29.39 0.24 29.88
CA THR A 101 -28.54 -0.92 29.53
C THR A 101 -27.06 -0.58 29.44
N TYR A 102 -26.76 0.71 29.40
CA TYR A 102 -25.43 1.26 29.59
C TYR A 102 -25.60 2.65 30.23
N THR A 103 -24.51 3.19 30.74
CA THR A 103 -24.42 4.51 31.36
C THR A 103 -23.62 5.45 30.47
N ALA A 104 -23.82 6.76 30.65
CA ALA A 104 -22.98 7.76 29.96
C ALA A 104 -21.48 7.58 30.28
N ALA A 105 -21.16 7.14 31.50
CA ALA A 105 -19.79 6.85 31.92
C ALA A 105 -19.17 5.69 31.13
N GLU A 106 -19.91 4.62 30.85
CA GLU A 106 -19.41 3.49 30.05
C GLU A 106 -19.15 3.90 28.60
N VAL A 107 -19.96 4.80 28.02
CA VAL A 107 -19.72 5.33 26.68
C VAL A 107 -18.45 6.18 26.63
N GLU A 108 -18.28 7.08 27.59
CA GLU A 108 -17.08 7.92 27.65
C GLU A 108 -15.81 7.11 27.97
N ASP A 109 -15.92 6.07 28.82
CA ASP A 109 -14.81 5.13 29.08
C ASP A 109 -14.44 4.33 27.83
N ALA A 110 -15.42 3.86 27.05
CA ALA A 110 -15.17 3.15 25.80
C ALA A 110 -14.52 4.06 24.74
N ILE A 111 -14.98 5.31 24.60
CA ILE A 111 -14.35 6.31 23.72
C ILE A 111 -12.91 6.58 24.18
N LYS A 112 -12.72 6.79 25.49
CA LYS A 112 -11.39 7.03 26.06
C LYS A 112 -10.46 5.85 25.83
N LYS A 113 -10.94 4.61 25.95
CA LYS A 113 -10.14 3.40 25.64
C LYS A 113 -9.73 3.33 24.18
N ASP A 114 -10.62 3.69 23.26
CA ASP A 114 -10.29 3.76 21.84
C ASP A 114 -9.27 4.87 21.54
N ASP A 115 -9.42 6.05 22.16
CA ASP A 115 -8.47 7.18 22.07
C ASP A 115 -7.12 6.84 22.70
N ASP A 116 -7.09 6.19 23.86
CA ASP A 116 -5.88 5.76 24.55
C ASP A 116 -5.18 4.64 23.78
N TYR A 117 -5.92 3.73 23.13
CA TYR A 117 -5.36 2.72 22.23
C TYR A 117 -4.70 3.36 21.02
N LEU A 118 -5.38 4.32 20.38
CA LEU A 118 -4.79 5.12 19.30
C LEU A 118 -3.55 5.86 19.78
N LYS A 119 -3.63 6.55 20.91
CA LYS A 119 -2.51 7.28 21.48
C LYS A 119 -1.35 6.36 21.83
N LYS A 120 -1.59 5.18 22.39
CA LYS A 120 -0.56 4.19 22.70
C LYS A 120 0.05 3.60 21.43
N TYR A 121 -0.76 3.31 20.41
CA TYR A 121 -0.31 2.92 19.09
C TYR A 121 0.60 4.00 18.50
N TYR A 122 0.18 5.26 18.61
CA TYR A 122 1.00 6.41 18.27
C TYR A 122 2.24 6.48 19.13
N ASP A 123 2.22 6.51 20.46
CA ASP A 123 3.41 6.66 21.30
C ASP A 123 4.41 5.49 21.07
N MET A 124 3.92 4.29 20.77
CA MET A 124 4.75 3.15 20.36
C MET A 124 5.36 3.31 18.96
N HIS A 125 4.71 4.02 18.05
CA HIS A 125 5.13 4.22 16.65
C HIS A 125 5.55 5.68 16.30
N SER A 126 5.47 6.60 17.26
CA SER A 126 5.78 8.04 17.22
C SER A 126 7.09 8.35 17.93
N LYS A 127 7.73 7.33 18.53
CA LYS A 127 9.20 7.31 18.63
C LYS A 127 9.89 7.42 17.26
N SER A 128 9.12 7.42 16.17
CA SER A 128 9.52 7.74 14.80
C SER A 128 8.48 8.61 14.05
N ALA A 129 7.99 9.70 14.65
CA ALA A 129 7.52 10.84 13.85
C ALA A 129 8.70 11.80 13.69
N PRO A 130 9.53 11.67 12.63
CA PRO A 130 10.65 12.57 12.51
C PRO A 130 10.09 13.95 12.18
N SER A 131 10.51 14.96 12.94
CA SER A 131 10.61 16.34 12.45
C SER A 131 11.65 16.48 11.31
N GLY A 132 11.88 15.40 10.56
CA GLY A 132 13.00 15.20 9.67
C GLY A 132 12.58 15.48 8.24
N SER A 133 13.53 16.05 7.51
CA SER A 133 13.51 15.98 6.06
C SER A 133 13.44 14.53 5.60
N ILE A 134 12.66 14.26 4.56
CA ILE A 134 12.74 13.00 3.82
C ILE A 134 13.99 13.06 2.94
N GLU A 135 14.80 12.03 2.99
CA GLU A 135 15.91 11.84 2.04
C GLU A 135 15.43 10.93 0.91
N ILE A 136 15.68 11.34 -0.33
CA ILE A 136 15.32 10.56 -1.52
C ILE A 136 16.50 10.50 -2.49
N TYR A 137 16.74 9.32 -3.06
CA TYR A 137 17.85 9.07 -3.99
C TYR A 137 17.34 8.90 -5.42
N ASP A 138 18.13 9.35 -6.40
CA ASP A 138 17.89 9.07 -7.81
C ASP A 138 18.48 7.69 -8.15
N MET A 139 17.65 6.75 -8.61
CA MET A 139 18.11 5.42 -8.99
C MET A 139 19.06 5.44 -10.20
N ALA A 140 18.98 6.47 -11.06
CA ALA A 140 19.92 6.60 -12.16
C ALA A 140 21.29 7.15 -11.71
N ARG A 141 21.38 7.69 -10.48
CA ARG A 141 22.59 8.30 -9.91
C ARG A 141 22.76 7.94 -8.43
N PRO A 142 22.95 6.64 -8.12
CA PRO A 142 22.96 6.13 -6.75
C PRO A 142 24.13 6.65 -5.90
N THR A 143 25.18 7.18 -6.53
CA THR A 143 26.37 7.73 -5.86
C THR A 143 26.26 9.22 -5.52
N GLU A 144 25.20 9.91 -5.94
CA GLU A 144 24.97 11.32 -5.57
C GLU A 144 24.35 11.43 -4.17
N ASP A 145 24.58 12.57 -3.51
CA ASP A 145 23.99 12.85 -2.19
C ASP A 145 22.46 12.82 -2.25
N PRO A 146 21.77 12.32 -1.22
CA PRO A 146 20.32 12.30 -1.18
C PRO A 146 19.73 13.70 -1.25
N ILE A 147 18.62 13.82 -1.98
CA ILE A 147 17.82 15.04 -2.01
C ILE A 147 17.02 15.12 -0.71
N LYS A 148 17.25 16.19 0.06
CA LYS A 148 16.49 16.50 1.28
C LYS A 148 15.21 17.24 0.95
N LEU A 149 14.08 16.67 1.36
CA LEU A 149 12.74 17.18 1.11
C LEU A 149 12.04 17.50 2.44
N PRO A 150 11.10 18.46 2.48
CA PRO A 150 10.15 18.56 3.57
C PRO A 150 9.38 17.24 3.75
N PHE A 151 8.85 17.02 4.96
CA PHE A 151 7.99 15.87 5.19
C PHE A 151 6.71 15.97 4.34
N PHE A 152 6.45 14.92 3.56
CA PHE A 152 5.26 14.75 2.75
C PHE A 152 4.62 13.39 3.08
N PRO A 153 3.32 13.33 3.40
CA PRO A 153 2.67 12.05 3.70
C PRO A 153 2.37 11.20 2.47
N LYS A 154 2.23 11.79 1.28
CA LYS A 154 1.79 11.07 0.08
C LYS A 154 2.76 11.22 -1.10
N CYS A 155 2.87 10.16 -1.90
CA CYS A 155 3.74 10.07 -3.08
C CYS A 155 3.54 11.25 -4.05
N ARG A 156 2.29 11.61 -4.35
CA ARG A 156 1.93 12.75 -5.21
C ARG A 156 2.58 14.07 -4.79
N GLN A 157 2.76 14.32 -3.49
CA GLN A 157 3.33 15.57 -2.99
C GLN A 157 4.84 15.63 -3.24
N VAL A 158 5.56 14.53 -3.00
CA VAL A 158 6.97 14.40 -3.35
C VAL A 158 7.18 14.58 -4.85
N ARG A 159 6.38 13.91 -5.68
CA ARG A 159 6.47 14.03 -7.15
C ARG A 159 6.30 15.48 -7.61
N ARG A 160 5.29 16.18 -7.10
CA ARG A 160 5.05 17.61 -7.38
C ARG A 160 6.20 18.49 -6.91
N TYR A 161 6.76 18.20 -5.73
CA TYR A 161 7.90 18.95 -5.21
C TYR A 161 9.11 18.82 -6.13
N LEU A 162 9.53 17.59 -6.45
CA LEU A 162 10.65 17.31 -7.35
C LEU A 162 10.46 17.98 -8.71
N GLN A 163 9.25 17.95 -9.26
CA GLN A 163 8.90 18.67 -10.50
C GLN A 163 9.02 20.19 -10.35
N SER A 164 8.43 20.76 -9.29
CA SER A 164 8.43 22.21 -9.06
C SER A 164 9.83 22.78 -8.81
N LYS A 165 10.72 21.97 -8.23
CA LYS A 165 12.12 22.31 -8.00
C LYS A 165 13.03 21.95 -9.17
N GLN A 166 12.46 21.43 -10.26
CA GLN A 166 13.18 20.99 -11.45
C GLN A 166 14.26 19.94 -11.15
N LEU A 167 14.07 19.16 -10.09
CA LEU A 167 14.97 18.08 -9.67
C LEU A 167 14.72 16.79 -10.46
N ALA A 168 13.50 16.61 -10.97
CA ALA A 168 13.14 15.45 -11.79
C ALA A 168 12.04 15.80 -12.80
N HIS A 169 12.14 15.26 -14.01
CA HIS A 169 11.07 15.32 -15.01
C HIS A 169 10.18 14.09 -14.86
N ARG A 170 8.88 14.29 -14.55
CA ARG A 170 7.91 13.20 -14.32
C ARG A 170 8.45 12.06 -13.41
N PRO A 171 8.85 12.38 -12.17
CA PRO A 171 9.41 11.39 -11.25
C PRO A 171 8.41 10.26 -10.99
N GLU A 172 8.88 9.02 -10.93
CA GLU A 172 8.15 7.86 -10.41
C GLU A 172 8.83 7.40 -9.12
N LEU A 173 8.06 7.18 -8.06
CA LEU A 173 8.61 6.85 -6.75
C LEU A 173 8.60 5.35 -6.50
N TRP A 174 9.63 4.92 -5.80
CA TRP A 174 9.84 3.55 -5.37
C TRP A 174 10.16 3.53 -3.89
N ALA A 175 9.67 2.50 -3.21
CA ALA A 175 10.06 2.20 -1.84
C ALA A 175 11.07 1.07 -1.83
N ARG A 176 12.25 1.32 -1.25
CA ARG A 176 13.22 0.28 -0.93
C ARG A 176 12.85 -0.34 0.41
N TYR A 177 12.89 -1.66 0.49
CA TYR A 177 12.71 -2.41 1.73
C TYR A 177 13.62 -3.64 1.74
N GLU A 178 13.96 -4.10 2.94
CA GLU A 178 14.70 -5.34 3.12
C GLU A 178 13.72 -6.52 3.11
N ASP A 179 13.99 -7.54 2.29
CA ASP A 179 13.17 -8.76 2.25
C ASP A 179 13.92 -9.90 2.93
N SER A 180 13.61 -10.09 4.23
CA SER A 180 14.22 -11.13 5.06
C SER A 180 13.84 -12.57 4.67
N THR A 181 12.96 -12.74 3.67
CA THR A 181 12.53 -14.06 3.18
C THR A 181 13.28 -14.52 1.92
N GLN A 182 14.03 -13.63 1.26
CA GLN A 182 14.88 -13.93 0.10
C GLN A 182 16.18 -14.63 0.53
N ASP A 183 16.06 -15.82 1.11
CA ASP A 183 17.20 -16.55 1.65
C ASP A 183 17.70 -17.60 0.63
N LYS A 184 18.95 -17.42 0.15
CA LYS A 184 19.92 -18.40 -0.41
C LYS A 184 20.19 -18.55 -1.92
N LYS A 185 19.38 -18.05 -2.85
CA LYS A 185 19.66 -18.26 -4.31
C LYS A 185 20.13 -17.02 -5.08
N THR A 186 19.52 -15.87 -4.83
CA THR A 186 19.88 -14.59 -5.48
C THR A 186 20.85 -13.78 -4.63
N GLY A 187 20.85 -13.97 -3.31
CA GLY A 187 21.67 -13.15 -2.41
C GLY A 187 21.14 -11.73 -2.21
N ASN A 188 19.92 -11.44 -2.70
CA ASN A 188 19.26 -10.14 -2.56
C ASN A 188 18.87 -9.83 -1.13
N VAL A 189 19.29 -8.67 -0.64
CA VAL A 189 18.88 -8.09 0.63
C VAL A 189 17.76 -7.09 0.40
N TYR A 190 17.81 -6.33 -0.70
CA TYR A 190 16.88 -5.23 -0.95
C TYR A 190 15.93 -5.50 -2.12
N MET A 191 14.71 -5.01 -1.95
CA MET A 191 13.63 -5.05 -2.92
C MET A 191 13.05 -3.67 -3.13
N TRP A 192 12.55 -3.42 -4.35
CA TRP A 192 11.95 -2.14 -4.73
C TRP A 192 10.49 -2.31 -5.14
N GLN A 193 9.62 -1.52 -4.51
CA GLN A 193 8.20 -1.48 -4.83
C GLN A 193 7.82 -0.14 -5.46
N TRP A 194 7.24 -0.17 -6.66
CA TRP A 194 6.68 1.03 -7.28
C TRP A 194 5.49 1.57 -6.48
N LEU A 195 5.46 2.88 -6.28
CA LEU A 195 4.43 3.55 -5.47
C LEU A 195 3.41 4.31 -6.34
N PRO A 196 2.11 3.96 -6.26
CA PRO A 196 1.07 4.73 -6.92
C PRO A 196 0.96 6.15 -6.32
N GLN A 197 0.32 7.06 -7.04
CA GLN A 197 0.28 8.49 -6.67
C GLN A 197 -0.25 8.76 -5.26
N ASP A 198 -1.27 8.02 -4.85
CA ASP A 198 -1.93 8.20 -3.56
C ASP A 198 -1.36 7.29 -2.46
N ALA A 199 -0.24 6.58 -2.75
CA ALA A 199 0.44 5.76 -1.76
C ALA A 199 0.97 6.60 -0.59
N ASP A 200 0.85 6.03 0.61
CA ASP A 200 1.52 6.53 1.79
C ASP A 200 3.02 6.23 1.74
N ILE A 201 3.82 7.24 2.09
CA ILE A 201 5.28 7.16 2.04
C ILE A 201 5.93 7.25 3.43
N GLN A 202 5.13 7.38 4.49
CA GLN A 202 5.65 7.51 5.85
C GLN A 202 6.44 6.26 6.26
N GLY A 203 7.65 6.48 6.78
CA GLY A 203 8.54 5.42 7.25
C GLY A 203 9.17 4.56 6.15
N ARG A 204 8.95 4.89 4.87
CA ARG A 204 9.55 4.16 3.74
C ARG A 204 10.88 4.79 3.34
N HIS A 205 11.86 3.98 2.97
CA HIS A 205 13.04 4.46 2.27
C HIS A 205 12.66 4.75 0.81
N LEU A 206 12.77 6.00 0.39
CA LEU A 206 12.28 6.43 -0.91
C LEU A 206 13.41 6.63 -1.89
N GLU A 207 13.12 6.25 -3.12
CA GLU A 207 13.97 6.46 -4.28
C GLU A 207 13.09 6.86 -5.46
N PHE A 208 13.66 7.47 -6.50
CA PHE A 208 12.90 7.86 -7.67
C PHE A 208 13.62 7.56 -8.97
N VAL A 209 12.82 7.39 -10.01
CA VAL A 209 13.25 7.38 -11.41
C VAL A 209 12.73 8.66 -12.07
N SER A 210 13.63 9.48 -12.60
CA SER A 210 13.27 10.66 -13.39
C SER A 210 13.12 10.29 -14.87
N ARG A 211 11.88 10.29 -15.38
CA ARG A 211 11.60 10.05 -16.80
C ARG A 211 11.97 11.28 -17.64
N GLN A 212 13.24 11.42 -17.99
CA GLN A 212 13.68 12.38 -19.02
C GLN A 212 13.34 11.87 -20.44
N ASN A 213 13.34 12.79 -21.42
CA ASN A 213 13.27 12.50 -22.86
C ASN A 213 14.50 11.70 -23.34
N GLY A 214 14.69 10.48 -22.85
CA GLY A 214 15.80 9.60 -23.24
C GLY A 214 16.25 8.55 -22.22
N VAL A 215 15.83 8.60 -20.95
CA VAL A 215 16.23 7.59 -19.93
C VAL A 215 15.18 6.48 -19.76
N SER A 216 13.89 6.83 -19.84
CA SER A 216 12.76 5.87 -19.91
C SER A 216 11.55 6.48 -20.58
N VAL A 217 11.57 6.51 -21.92
CA VAL A 217 10.43 7.02 -22.72
C VAL A 217 9.30 6.00 -22.76
N GLY A 218 9.63 4.70 -22.62
CA GLY A 218 8.69 3.57 -22.59
C GLY A 218 8.39 3.02 -21.19
N ASP A 219 7.99 1.76 -21.16
CA ASP A 219 7.92 0.97 -19.93
C ASP A 219 9.32 0.55 -19.49
N TYR A 220 9.50 0.27 -18.21
CA TYR A 220 10.80 -0.08 -17.63
C TYR A 220 10.60 -1.03 -16.44
N ILE A 221 11.68 -1.68 -16.04
CA ILE A 221 11.82 -2.38 -14.76
C ILE A 221 12.93 -1.74 -13.93
N VAL A 222 12.94 -1.98 -12.63
CA VAL A 222 14.10 -1.67 -11.79
C VAL A 222 14.86 -2.97 -11.56
N VAL A 223 16.13 -3.00 -11.95
CA VAL A 223 17.00 -4.16 -11.71
C VAL A 223 17.87 -3.93 -10.50
N SER A 224 18.13 -5.02 -9.78
CA SER A 224 19.07 -5.04 -8.67
C SER A 224 20.43 -5.49 -9.22
N LYS A 225 21.39 -4.58 -9.30
CA LYS A 225 22.72 -4.81 -9.90
C LYS A 225 23.78 -4.98 -8.83
N VAL A 226 24.65 -5.98 -8.97
CA VAL A 226 25.83 -6.16 -8.10
C VAL A 226 27.09 -6.21 -8.94
N ILE A 227 28.05 -5.36 -8.58
CA ILE A 227 29.35 -5.24 -9.25
C ILE A 227 30.42 -5.90 -8.36
N LYS A 228 31.05 -6.95 -8.89
CA LYS A 228 32.14 -7.66 -8.21
C LYS A 228 33.30 -6.71 -7.92
N GLY A 229 33.76 -6.69 -6.67
CA GLY A 229 34.89 -5.85 -6.23
C GLY A 229 34.50 -4.45 -5.72
N GLN A 230 33.26 -4.00 -5.88
CA GLN A 230 32.74 -2.78 -5.24
C GLN A 230 31.87 -3.12 -4.03
N ASN A 231 32.48 -3.50 -2.89
CA ASN A 231 31.82 -3.82 -1.61
C ASN A 231 30.59 -4.75 -1.65
N SER A 232 30.29 -5.36 -2.81
CA SER A 232 29.07 -6.13 -3.10
C SER A 232 27.76 -5.40 -2.77
N GLU A 233 27.71 -4.07 -2.93
CA GLU A 233 26.46 -3.32 -2.70
C GLU A 233 25.48 -3.51 -3.86
N GLU A 234 24.21 -3.77 -3.51
CA GLU A 234 23.09 -3.83 -4.46
C GLU A 234 22.70 -2.43 -4.89
N VAL A 235 22.83 -2.18 -6.19
CA VAL A 235 22.53 -0.89 -6.81
C VAL A 235 21.26 -1.02 -7.65
N PRO A 236 20.18 -0.29 -7.33
CA PRO A 236 19.01 -0.26 -8.18
C PRO A 236 19.30 0.53 -9.45
N GLU A 237 18.87 0.02 -10.60
CA GLU A 237 18.99 0.74 -11.86
C GLU A 237 17.73 0.53 -12.72
N PRO A 238 17.12 1.60 -13.27
CA PRO A 238 16.03 1.44 -14.22
C PRO A 238 16.54 0.92 -15.56
N LEU A 239 15.90 -0.12 -16.11
CA LEU A 239 16.13 -0.62 -17.47
C LEU A 239 14.86 -0.50 -18.30
N ASP A 240 14.99 0.10 -19.48
CA ASP A 240 13.90 0.26 -20.43
C ASP A 240 13.49 -1.08 -21.05
N LEU A 241 12.19 -1.37 -20.99
CA LEU A 241 11.60 -2.52 -21.67
C LEU A 241 11.28 -2.17 -23.12
N ALA A 242 11.70 -3.05 -24.03
CA ALA A 242 11.24 -2.99 -25.41
C ALA A 242 9.73 -3.31 -25.50
N PRO A 243 8.99 -2.65 -26.40
CA PRO A 243 7.65 -3.10 -26.77
C PRO A 243 7.67 -4.54 -27.28
N LEU A 244 6.54 -5.24 -27.14
CA LEU A 244 6.41 -6.64 -27.53
C LEU A 244 6.85 -6.88 -28.98
N GLY A 245 7.88 -7.73 -29.16
CA GLY A 245 8.39 -8.11 -30.48
C GLY A 245 9.28 -7.08 -31.16
N GLU A 246 9.61 -5.97 -30.50
CA GLU A 246 10.52 -4.94 -31.02
C GLU A 246 11.96 -5.12 -30.51
N VAL A 247 12.92 -4.62 -31.28
CA VAL A 247 14.34 -4.61 -30.89
C VAL A 247 14.63 -3.41 -29.98
N CYS A 248 15.31 -3.68 -28.87
CA CYS A 248 15.45 -2.71 -27.77
C CYS A 248 16.39 -1.52 -28.08
N CYS A 249 17.58 -1.79 -28.64
CA CYS A 249 18.65 -0.81 -28.81
C CYS A 249 19.35 -0.90 -30.18
N SER A 250 19.30 -2.07 -30.84
CA SER A 250 19.83 -2.29 -32.19
C SER A 250 19.23 -3.55 -32.80
N SER A 251 19.38 -3.77 -34.11
CA SER A 251 18.92 -5.00 -34.79
C SER A 251 19.51 -6.30 -34.22
N LYS A 252 20.58 -6.19 -33.41
CA LYS A 252 21.25 -7.29 -32.72
C LYS A 252 20.83 -7.43 -31.24
N CYS A 253 20.09 -6.48 -30.67
CA CYS A 253 19.49 -6.62 -29.34
C CYS A 253 18.24 -7.50 -29.43
N ARG A 254 18.42 -8.82 -29.31
CA ARG A 254 17.31 -9.80 -29.28
C ARG A 254 17.14 -10.48 -27.93
N ASN A 255 18.18 -10.53 -27.12
CA ASN A 255 18.16 -11.16 -25.80
C ASN A 255 18.65 -10.20 -24.72
N LEU A 256 18.41 -10.58 -23.46
CA LEU A 256 18.78 -9.79 -22.30
C LEU A 256 20.29 -9.52 -22.25
N GLU A 257 21.14 -10.50 -22.56
CA GLU A 257 22.59 -10.31 -22.61
C GLU A 257 23.02 -9.18 -23.55
N ALA A 258 22.51 -9.16 -24.78
CA ALA A 258 22.83 -8.14 -25.76
C ALA A 258 22.31 -6.75 -25.34
N HIS A 259 21.15 -6.70 -24.68
CA HIS A 259 20.63 -5.47 -24.09
C HIS A 259 21.57 -4.95 -23.00
N LEU A 260 21.89 -5.79 -22.00
CA LEU A 260 22.72 -5.42 -20.86
C LEU A 260 24.13 -5.01 -21.28
N ARG A 261 24.74 -5.65 -22.29
CA ARG A 261 26.03 -5.21 -22.86
C ARG A 261 25.95 -3.85 -23.57
N THR A 262 24.77 -3.47 -24.04
CA THR A 262 24.56 -2.14 -24.62
C THR A 262 24.41 -1.08 -23.54
N VAL A 263 23.67 -1.39 -22.47
CA VAL A 263 23.46 -0.48 -21.33
C VAL A 263 24.75 -0.33 -20.50
N TRP A 264 25.47 -1.42 -20.29
CA TRP A 264 26.69 -1.50 -19.47
C TRP A 264 27.89 -2.00 -20.27
N PRO A 265 28.37 -1.24 -21.26
CA PRO A 265 29.42 -1.70 -22.18
C PRO A 265 30.78 -1.94 -21.52
N THR A 266 30.99 -1.41 -20.31
CA THR A 266 32.24 -1.54 -19.56
C THR A 266 32.28 -2.76 -18.64
N TYR A 267 31.18 -3.49 -18.50
CA TYR A 267 31.05 -4.61 -17.57
C TYR A 267 30.81 -5.92 -18.30
N HIS A 268 31.32 -7.01 -17.72
CA HIS A 268 30.98 -8.34 -18.14
C HIS A 268 29.78 -8.86 -17.34
N VAL A 269 28.66 -9.12 -18.01
CA VAL A 269 27.47 -9.70 -17.36
C VAL A 269 27.66 -11.20 -17.21
N THR A 270 27.74 -11.68 -15.97
CA THR A 270 27.98 -13.10 -15.68
C THR A 270 26.67 -13.88 -15.50
N HIS A 271 25.68 -13.29 -14.82
CA HIS A 271 24.38 -13.89 -14.57
C HIS A 271 23.27 -12.85 -14.56
N ALA A 272 22.08 -13.23 -15.01
CA ALA A 272 20.87 -12.44 -14.87
C ALA A 272 19.73 -13.31 -14.34
N LEU A 273 19.44 -13.21 -13.04
CA LEU A 273 18.54 -14.11 -12.32
C LEU A 273 17.18 -13.44 -12.07
N THR A 274 16.08 -14.15 -12.36
CA THR A 274 14.75 -13.70 -11.91
C THR A 274 14.68 -13.74 -10.39
N ILE A 275 14.18 -12.68 -9.76
CA ILE A 275 14.09 -12.59 -8.30
C ILE A 275 13.11 -13.60 -7.67
N PRO A 276 11.92 -13.88 -8.24
CA PRO A 276 10.97 -14.78 -7.58
C PRO A 276 11.35 -16.28 -7.70
N GLN A 277 12.04 -16.69 -8.77
CA GLN A 277 12.35 -18.11 -9.03
C GLN A 277 13.85 -18.44 -9.04
N GLY A 278 14.72 -17.44 -9.16
CA GLY A 278 16.18 -17.62 -9.29
C GLY A 278 16.61 -18.26 -10.61
N TYR A 279 15.80 -18.18 -11.67
CA TYR A 279 16.17 -18.70 -12.99
C TYR A 279 17.09 -17.73 -13.72
N ASP A 280 18.15 -18.26 -14.33
CA ASP A 280 19.00 -17.47 -15.22
C ASP A 280 18.28 -17.25 -16.56
N VAL A 281 18.04 -15.98 -16.88
CA VAL A 281 17.30 -15.53 -18.05
C VAL A 281 18.18 -14.69 -18.98
N LEU A 282 19.51 -14.77 -18.83
CA LEU A 282 20.47 -13.99 -19.62
C LEU A 282 20.31 -14.19 -21.14
N SER A 283 20.00 -15.42 -21.58
CA SER A 283 19.78 -15.74 -23.00
C SER A 283 18.35 -15.53 -23.49
N GLU A 284 17.40 -15.20 -22.61
CA GLU A 284 15.99 -15.05 -22.96
C GLU A 284 15.72 -13.75 -23.71
N THR A 285 14.57 -13.71 -24.41
CA THR A 285 14.13 -12.50 -25.12
C THR A 285 13.77 -11.42 -24.10
N PHE A 286 14.35 -10.23 -24.26
CA PHE A 286 14.10 -9.11 -23.36
C PHE A 286 12.94 -8.25 -23.87
N ASP A 287 11.73 -8.58 -23.43
CA ASP A 287 10.50 -7.89 -23.75
C ASP A 287 9.53 -7.85 -22.55
N ASN A 288 8.34 -7.32 -22.78
CA ASN A 288 7.27 -7.25 -21.78
C ASN A 288 6.51 -8.58 -21.54
N ASN A 289 6.87 -9.70 -22.19
CA ASN A 289 6.42 -11.03 -21.76
C ASN A 289 7.30 -11.58 -20.64
N LEU A 290 8.59 -11.25 -20.67
CA LEU A 290 9.53 -11.74 -19.66
C LEU A 290 9.38 -10.98 -18.34
N PHE A 291 9.14 -9.67 -18.40
CA PHE A 291 9.00 -8.84 -17.21
C PHE A 291 7.82 -7.88 -17.29
N ASP A 292 7.06 -7.83 -16.19
CA ASP A 292 6.00 -6.85 -16.02
C ASP A 292 6.58 -5.44 -15.80
N PRO A 293 6.04 -4.39 -16.46
CA PRO A 293 6.46 -3.02 -16.22
C PRO A 293 6.35 -2.60 -14.75
N ARG A 294 7.31 -1.79 -14.29
CA ARG A 294 7.36 -1.23 -12.92
C ARG A 294 7.42 -2.31 -11.85
N THR A 295 8.16 -3.37 -12.15
CA THR A 295 8.54 -4.40 -11.17
C THR A 295 10.04 -4.37 -10.89
N ASN A 296 10.42 -4.97 -9.77
CA ASN A 296 11.78 -5.33 -9.44
C ASN A 296 11.86 -6.86 -9.42
N SER A 297 12.13 -7.44 -10.58
CA SER A 297 12.05 -8.89 -10.81
C SER A 297 13.34 -9.48 -11.37
N LEU A 298 14.37 -8.67 -11.57
CA LEU A 298 15.63 -9.09 -12.18
C LEU A 298 16.82 -8.67 -11.32
N TYR A 299 17.72 -9.61 -11.09
CA TYR A 299 18.99 -9.43 -10.43
C TYR A 299 20.13 -9.68 -11.41
N VAL A 300 21.15 -8.83 -11.42
CA VAL A 300 22.26 -8.94 -12.38
C VAL A 300 23.61 -8.88 -11.69
N HIS A 301 24.47 -9.85 -12.02
CA HIS A 301 25.87 -9.89 -11.59
C HIS A 301 26.80 -9.36 -12.70
N LEU A 302 27.66 -8.42 -12.33
CA LEU A 302 28.63 -7.79 -13.20
C LEU A 302 30.06 -7.96 -12.68
N GLU A 303 31.00 -8.13 -13.60
CA GLU A 303 32.46 -8.14 -13.35
C GLU A 303 33.20 -7.09 -14.18
#